data_AF-A0AAV4I7Y5-F1
#
_entry.id   AF-A0AAV4I7Y5-F1
#
_cell.length_a   1.000
_cell.length_b   1.000
_cell.length_c   1.000
_cell.angle_alpha   90.00
_cell.angle_beta   90.00
_cell.angle_gamma   90.00
#
_symmetry.space_group_name_H-M   'P 1'
#
loop_
_entity.id
_entity.type
_entity.pdbx_description
1 polymer ?
#
loop_
_entity_poly.entity_id
_entity_poly.type
_entity_poly.pdbx_seq_one_letter_code
_entity_poly.pdbx_strand_id
1 'polypeptide(L)'
;MKDTRRGVETVQFASDGLLAINKCGIQGKFKVWCLQFMLIPKLLWPLLVYDICCSTVESIEAKINKYTRKWLGVPPGLSDVAMYCRKAKLKLPMKSILEEYKCGKVRLVTILEESDDPVVKTVQPSIKTGRTWKVAEAIDEAKECLRLKEVIGQTQTDLKGFGSSSVKWWSKTEGKEKRDMVIDEVRQREDVRRIQKAV
;
A
#
# COMPACT_ATOMS: atom_id res chain seq x y z
N MET A 1 13.29 21.39 -1.48
CA MET A 1 13.98 20.61 -2.52
C MET A 1 12.97 19.65 -3.15
N LYS A 2 12.85 19.56 -4.47
CA LYS A 2 12.05 18.51 -5.15
C LYS A 2 12.99 17.36 -5.48
N ASP A 3 12.76 16.18 -4.92
CA ASP A 3 13.60 14.99 -5.11
C ASP A 3 13.33 14.27 -6.45
N THR A 4 13.16 15.04 -7.54
CA THR A 4 12.89 14.48 -8.87
C THR A 4 13.98 13.53 -9.33
N ARG A 5 15.24 13.83 -9.02
CA ARG A 5 16.39 12.97 -9.31
C ARG A 5 16.30 11.62 -8.60
N ARG A 6 15.91 11.61 -7.31
CA ARG A 6 15.74 10.36 -6.52
C ARG A 6 14.60 9.50 -7.06
N GLY A 7 13.54 10.14 -7.57
CA GLY A 7 12.47 9.44 -8.27
C GLY A 7 12.99 8.69 -9.50
N VAL A 8 13.79 9.34 -10.35
CA VAL A 8 14.40 8.70 -11.54
C VAL A 8 15.34 7.56 -11.15
N GLU A 9 16.20 7.78 -10.15
CA GLU A 9 17.12 6.76 -9.62
C GLU A 9 16.35 5.53 -9.11
N THR A 10 15.22 5.74 -8.42
CA THR A 10 14.38 4.65 -7.91
C THR A 10 13.72 3.85 -9.03
N VAL A 11 13.26 4.52 -10.09
CA VAL A 11 12.69 3.85 -11.28
C VAL A 11 13.74 3.03 -12.02
N GLN A 12 14.96 3.56 -12.14
CA GLN A 12 16.08 2.87 -12.77
C GLN A 12 16.47 1.63 -11.94
N PHE A 13 16.64 1.81 -10.63
CA PHE A 13 16.92 0.71 -9.70
C PHE A 13 15.84 -0.39 -9.74
N ALA A 14 14.56 -0.02 -9.81
CA ALA A 14 13.48 -0.99 -9.99
C ALA A 14 13.60 -1.75 -11.32
N SER A 15 13.93 -1.04 -12.41
CA SER A 15 14.06 -1.63 -13.73
C SER A 15 15.25 -2.60 -13.80
N ASP A 16 16.39 -2.21 -13.23
CA ASP A 16 17.59 -3.05 -13.17
C ASP A 16 17.39 -4.28 -12.30
N GLY A 17 16.73 -4.13 -11.14
CA GLY A 17 16.36 -5.24 -10.27
C GLY A 17 15.43 -6.24 -10.95
N LEU A 18 14.42 -5.76 -11.69
CA LEU A 18 13.53 -6.63 -12.47
C LEU A 18 14.26 -7.36 -13.60
N LEU A 19 15.17 -6.67 -14.30
CA LEU A 19 16.00 -7.28 -15.34
C LEU A 19 16.92 -8.35 -14.78
N ALA A 20 17.54 -8.12 -13.62
CA ALA A 20 18.38 -9.09 -12.94
C ALA A 20 17.60 -10.36 -12.58
N ILE A 21 16.44 -10.21 -11.93
CA ILE A 21 15.56 -11.34 -11.58
C ILE A 21 15.09 -12.07 -12.85
N ASN A 22 14.76 -11.34 -13.91
CA ASN A 22 14.29 -11.93 -15.15
C ASN A 22 15.38 -12.79 -15.81
N LYS A 23 16.64 -12.36 -15.76
CA LYS A 23 17.81 -13.08 -16.30
C LYS A 23 18.18 -14.33 -15.49
N CYS A 24 17.77 -14.44 -14.22
CA CYS A 24 18.00 -15.64 -13.44
C CYS A 24 17.33 -16.88 -14.11
N GLY A 25 18.04 -18.00 -14.17
CA GLY A 25 17.55 -19.28 -14.70
C GLY A 25 16.56 -20.04 -13.79
N ILE A 26 16.00 -19.37 -12.78
CA ILE A 26 15.09 -19.97 -11.80
C ILE A 26 13.65 -20.04 -12.33
N GLN A 27 12.83 -20.94 -11.75
CA GLN A 27 11.41 -21.04 -12.11
C GLN A 27 10.65 -19.75 -11.76
N GLY A 28 9.55 -19.50 -12.49
CA GLY A 28 8.76 -18.27 -12.35
C GLY A 28 8.25 -17.96 -10.94
N LYS A 29 7.78 -18.98 -10.22
CA LYS A 29 7.35 -18.84 -8.82
C LYS A 29 8.46 -18.30 -7.90
N PHE A 30 9.70 -18.73 -8.11
CA PHE A 30 10.85 -18.26 -7.34
C PHE A 30 11.27 -16.83 -7.75
N LYS A 31 11.08 -16.44 -9.01
CA LYS A 31 11.25 -15.03 -9.44
C LYS A 31 10.28 -14.11 -8.72
N VAL A 32 9.02 -14.52 -8.61
CA VAL A 32 8.00 -13.77 -7.86
C VAL A 32 8.34 -13.70 -6.39
N TRP A 33 8.87 -14.78 -5.80
CA TRP A 33 9.38 -14.76 -4.43
C TRP A 33 10.51 -13.73 -4.25
N CYS A 34 11.51 -13.71 -5.14
CA CYS A 34 12.59 -12.71 -5.11
C CYS A 34 12.05 -11.28 -5.25
N LEU A 35 11.04 -11.06 -6.11
CA LEU A 35 10.37 -9.78 -6.23
C LEU A 35 9.74 -9.37 -4.89
N GLN A 36 8.94 -10.24 -4.28
CA GLN A 36 8.16 -9.95 -3.07
C GLN A 36 9.03 -9.76 -1.83
N PHE A 37 10.07 -10.55 -1.67
CA PHE A 37 10.86 -10.59 -0.44
C PHE A 37 12.25 -9.97 -0.55
N MET A 38 12.74 -9.65 -1.76
CA MET A 38 14.03 -8.97 -1.93
C MET A 38 13.88 -7.60 -2.59
N LEU A 39 13.25 -7.52 -3.76
CA LEU A 39 13.22 -6.27 -4.52
C LEU A 39 12.24 -5.24 -3.93
N ILE A 40 11.01 -5.66 -3.62
CA ILE A 40 10.00 -4.76 -3.05
C ILE A 40 10.48 -4.15 -1.72
N PRO A 41 11.00 -4.90 -0.74
CA PRO A 41 11.52 -4.31 0.49
C PRO A 41 12.65 -3.30 0.25
N LYS A 42 13.55 -3.56 -0.70
CA LYS A 42 14.62 -2.62 -1.08
C LYS A 42 14.07 -1.35 -1.73
N LEU A 43 12.99 -1.45 -2.50
CA LEU A 43 12.32 -0.30 -3.12
C LEU A 43 11.50 0.52 -2.12
N LEU A 44 10.91 -0.12 -1.10
CA LEU A 44 10.08 0.57 -0.12
C LEU A 44 10.87 1.60 0.70
N TRP A 45 12.14 1.35 0.97
CA TRP A 45 12.98 2.30 1.71
C TRP A 45 13.12 3.67 1.03
N PRO A 46 13.64 3.79 -0.21
CA PRO A 46 13.72 5.08 -0.89
C PRO A 46 12.33 5.70 -1.12
N LEU A 47 11.31 4.87 -1.37
CA LEU A 47 9.93 5.34 -1.52
C LEU A 47 9.37 5.95 -0.24
N LEU A 48 9.75 5.43 0.93
CA LEU A 48 9.35 5.96 2.23
C LEU A 48 10.05 7.28 2.54
N VAL A 49 11.38 7.31 2.37
CA VAL A 49 12.25 8.43 2.77
C VAL A 49 12.08 9.66 1.88
N TYR A 50 12.02 9.48 0.55
CA TYR A 50 12.00 10.59 -0.39
C TYR A 50 10.58 11.02 -0.78
N ASP A 51 10.43 12.28 -1.17
CA ASP A 51 9.20 12.84 -1.73
C ASP A 51 9.03 12.43 -3.20
N ILE A 52 8.63 11.17 -3.41
CA ILE A 52 8.36 10.60 -4.74
C ILE A 52 6.86 10.71 -5.06
N CYS A 53 6.53 11.07 -6.30
CA CYS A 53 5.13 11.18 -6.72
C CYS A 53 4.46 9.80 -6.82
N CYS A 54 3.18 9.72 -6.43
CA CYS A 54 2.37 8.50 -6.54
C CYS A 54 2.32 7.96 -7.98
N SER A 55 2.25 8.83 -8.99
CA SER A 55 2.28 8.44 -10.41
C SER A 55 3.58 7.73 -10.83
N THR A 56 4.71 8.07 -10.20
CA THR A 56 5.98 7.38 -10.44
C THR A 56 5.91 5.95 -9.91
N VAL A 57 5.34 5.76 -8.73
CA VAL A 57 5.14 4.42 -8.14
C VAL A 57 4.18 3.57 -8.96
N GLU A 58 3.09 4.16 -9.47
CA GLU A 58 2.17 3.49 -10.40
C GLU A 58 2.89 2.99 -11.67
N SER A 59 3.83 3.77 -12.21
CA SER A 59 4.65 3.34 -13.36
C SER A 59 5.57 2.16 -13.04
N ILE A 60 6.12 2.12 -11.81
CA ILE A 60 6.94 1.00 -11.32
C ILE A 60 6.07 -0.25 -11.17
N GLU A 61 4.89 -0.10 -10.57
CA GLU A 61 3.95 -1.21 -10.42
C GLU A 61 3.50 -1.78 -11.77
N ALA A 62 3.22 -0.93 -12.76
CA ALA A 62 2.88 -1.39 -14.11
C ALA A 62 3.99 -2.26 -14.74
N LYS A 63 5.27 -1.87 -14.55
CA LYS A 63 6.42 -2.68 -14.97
C LYS A 63 6.47 -4.01 -14.20
N ILE A 64 6.31 -3.97 -12.88
CA ILE A 64 6.28 -5.16 -12.01
C ILE A 64 5.18 -6.13 -12.47
N ASN A 65 3.98 -5.63 -12.76
CA ASN A 65 2.84 -6.46 -13.17
C ASN A 65 3.14 -7.18 -14.49
N LYS A 66 3.78 -6.50 -15.45
CA LYS A 66 4.19 -7.12 -16.73
C LYS A 66 5.16 -8.29 -16.52
N TYR A 67 6.19 -8.12 -15.69
CA TYR A 67 7.14 -9.19 -15.39
C TYR A 67 6.50 -10.32 -14.58
N THR A 68 5.70 -9.98 -13.58
CA THR A 68 5.01 -10.94 -12.73
C THR A 68 4.09 -11.84 -13.54
N ARG A 69 3.28 -11.25 -14.43
CA ARG A 69 2.38 -12.03 -15.30
C ARG A 69 3.18 -12.96 -16.21
N LYS A 70 4.27 -12.47 -16.81
CA LYS A 70 5.17 -13.29 -17.63
C LYS A 70 5.80 -14.43 -16.84
N TRP A 71 6.25 -14.20 -15.61
CA TRP A 71 6.90 -15.23 -14.80
C TRP A 71 5.91 -16.29 -14.31
N LEU A 72 4.69 -15.90 -13.94
CA LEU A 72 3.66 -16.84 -13.51
C LEU A 72 2.98 -17.58 -14.68
N GLY A 73 3.20 -17.15 -15.93
CA GLY A 73 2.53 -17.73 -17.09
C GLY A 73 1.03 -17.42 -17.15
N VAL A 74 0.58 -16.37 -16.44
CA VAL A 74 -0.83 -15.95 -16.45
C VAL A 74 -1.12 -15.03 -17.63
N PRO A 75 -2.38 -14.97 -18.12
CA PRO A 75 -2.74 -14.08 -19.23
C PRO A 75 -2.41 -12.61 -18.93
N PRO A 76 -1.99 -11.82 -19.94
CA PRO A 76 -1.69 -10.40 -19.76
C PRO A 76 -2.90 -9.58 -19.30
N GLY A 77 -4.12 -10.05 -19.61
CA GLY A 77 -5.39 -9.46 -19.17
C GLY A 77 -5.84 -9.83 -17.76
N LEU A 78 -5.05 -10.60 -16.99
CA LEU A 78 -5.38 -10.88 -15.59
C LEU A 78 -5.44 -9.58 -14.79
N SER A 79 -6.60 -9.32 -14.17
CA SER A 79 -6.86 -8.10 -13.41
C SER A 79 -5.96 -7.98 -12.19
N ASP A 80 -5.65 -6.73 -11.81
CA ASP A 80 -4.87 -6.44 -10.60
C ASP A 80 -5.61 -6.89 -9.32
N VAL A 81 -6.95 -7.03 -9.38
CA VAL A 81 -7.78 -7.60 -8.30
C VAL A 81 -7.35 -9.03 -8.00
N ALA A 82 -7.18 -9.87 -9.02
CA ALA A 82 -6.74 -11.25 -8.83
C ALA A 82 -5.29 -11.36 -8.32
N MET A 83 -4.47 -10.32 -8.53
CA MET A 83 -3.07 -10.32 -8.09
C MET A 83 -2.88 -9.80 -6.65
N TYR A 84 -3.61 -8.75 -6.26
CA TYR A 84 -3.33 -8.00 -5.02
C TYR A 84 -4.49 -7.95 -4.03
N CYS A 85 -5.74 -8.15 -4.46
CA CYS A 85 -6.91 -7.92 -3.60
C CYS A 85 -6.98 -8.94 -2.47
N ARG A 86 -7.18 -8.47 -1.23
CA ARG A 86 -7.38 -9.37 -0.07
C ARG A 86 -8.77 -9.97 -0.01
N LYS A 87 -9.79 -9.29 -0.50
CA LYS A 87 -11.19 -9.71 -0.35
C LYS A 87 -11.71 -10.56 -1.53
N ALA A 88 -10.94 -10.67 -2.61
CA ALA A 88 -11.33 -11.47 -3.77
C ALA A 88 -11.31 -12.98 -3.45
N LYS A 89 -12.29 -13.72 -4.00
CA LYS A 89 -12.41 -15.19 -3.84
C LYS A 89 -11.22 -15.94 -4.45
N LEU A 90 -10.79 -15.51 -5.64
CA LEU A 90 -9.59 -16.02 -6.32
C LEU A 90 -8.54 -14.91 -6.28
N LYS A 91 -7.51 -15.09 -5.46
CA LYS A 91 -6.43 -14.12 -5.29
C LYS A 91 -5.08 -14.82 -5.20
N LEU A 92 -4.08 -14.19 -5.78
CA LEU A 92 -2.68 -14.48 -5.48
C LEU A 92 -2.30 -13.70 -4.21
N PRO A 93 -1.56 -14.30 -3.26
CA PRO A 93 -1.14 -13.61 -2.05
C PRO A 93 0.09 -12.72 -2.32
N MET A 94 -0.03 -11.74 -3.23
CA MET A 94 1.04 -10.80 -3.56
C MET A 94 0.80 -9.44 -2.95
N LYS A 95 1.87 -8.75 -2.56
CA LYS A 95 1.82 -7.35 -2.11
C LYS A 95 2.00 -6.41 -3.30
N SER A 96 1.14 -5.39 -3.34
CA SER A 96 1.23 -4.26 -4.27
C SER A 96 2.23 -3.25 -3.74
N ILE A 97 3.17 -2.81 -4.60
CA ILE A 97 4.15 -1.79 -4.21
C ILE A 97 3.47 -0.43 -3.99
N LEU A 98 2.44 -0.12 -4.80
CA LEU A 98 1.69 1.12 -4.69
C LEU A 98 0.95 1.19 -3.35
N GLU A 99 0.36 0.07 -2.95
CA GLU A 99 -0.34 -0.02 -1.68
C GLU A 99 0.61 0.11 -0.51
N GLU A 100 1.72 -0.63 -0.49
CA GLU A 100 2.70 -0.53 0.58
C GLU A 100 3.36 0.85 0.63
N TYR A 101 3.51 1.53 -0.52
CA TYR A 101 3.91 2.92 -0.59
C TYR A 101 2.91 3.85 0.11
N LYS A 102 1.62 3.77 -0.23
CA LYS A 102 0.58 4.59 0.40
C LYS A 102 0.49 4.33 1.90
N CYS A 103 0.50 3.06 2.30
CA CYS A 103 0.50 2.66 3.71
C CYS A 103 1.74 3.17 4.44
N GLY A 104 2.91 3.10 3.80
CA GLY A 104 4.16 3.62 4.34
C GLY A 104 4.12 5.13 4.56
N LYS A 105 3.59 5.89 3.59
CA LYS A 105 3.43 7.35 3.70
C LYS A 105 2.43 7.75 4.78
N VAL A 106 1.28 7.05 4.87
CA VAL A 106 0.31 7.25 5.95
C VAL A 106 0.96 6.95 7.30
N ARG A 107 1.63 5.80 7.43
CA ARG A 107 2.35 5.39 8.64
C ARG A 107 3.38 6.44 9.06
N LEU A 108 4.14 6.98 8.12
CA LEU A 108 5.14 8.02 8.37
C LEU A 108 4.49 9.28 8.95
N VAL A 109 3.44 9.81 8.29
CA VAL A 109 2.73 11.00 8.76
C VAL A 109 2.16 10.78 10.17
N THR A 110 1.43 9.68 10.39
CA THR A 110 0.80 9.45 11.70
C THR A 110 1.82 9.22 12.82
N ILE A 111 2.99 8.65 12.52
CA ILE A 111 4.09 8.55 13.50
C ILE A 111 4.64 9.93 13.87
N LEU A 112 4.76 10.84 12.89
CA LEU A 112 5.26 12.19 13.13
C LEU A 112 4.25 13.05 13.90
N GLU A 113 2.94 12.91 13.60
CA GLU A 113 1.85 13.57 14.33
C GLU A 113 1.78 13.15 15.80
N GLU A 114 1.98 11.87 16.08
CA GLU A 114 1.95 11.27 17.43
C GLU A 114 3.33 11.20 18.08
N SER A 115 4.33 11.94 17.57
CA SER A 115 5.67 11.90 18.16
C SER A 115 5.67 12.47 19.58
N ASP A 116 6.41 11.82 20.48
CA ASP A 116 6.64 12.30 21.85
C ASP A 116 7.55 13.53 21.88
N ASP A 117 8.34 13.76 20.82
CA ASP A 117 9.21 14.92 20.70
C ASP A 117 8.38 16.16 20.33
N PRO A 118 8.31 17.20 21.20
CA PRO A 118 7.51 18.39 20.94
C PRO A 118 8.00 19.17 19.72
N VAL A 119 9.29 19.11 19.37
CA VAL A 119 9.85 19.79 18.20
C VAL A 119 9.32 19.13 16.92
N VAL A 120 9.39 17.80 16.84
CA VAL A 120 8.88 17.03 15.70
C VAL A 120 7.38 17.26 15.52
N LYS A 121 6.64 17.23 16.64
CA LYS A 121 5.19 17.46 16.67
C LYS A 121 4.79 18.88 16.28
N THR A 122 5.66 19.87 16.50
CA THR A 122 5.42 21.26 16.10
C THR A 122 5.75 21.48 14.62
N VAL A 123 6.83 20.87 14.12
CA VAL A 123 7.30 21.08 12.74
C VAL A 123 6.40 20.39 11.71
N GLN A 124 5.90 19.18 12.01
CA GLN A 124 5.05 18.36 11.12
C GLN A 124 5.42 18.48 9.63
N PRO A 125 6.53 17.85 9.20
CA PRO A 125 7.03 18.05 7.85
C PRO A 125 5.99 17.61 6.82
N SER A 126 5.68 18.52 5.89
CA SER A 126 4.74 18.27 4.81
C SER A 126 5.33 17.28 3.81
N ILE A 127 4.82 16.05 3.82
CA ILE A 127 5.23 14.97 2.91
C ILE A 127 4.56 15.14 1.56
N LYS A 128 5.35 15.23 0.49
CA LYS A 128 4.84 15.50 -0.87
C LYS A 128 4.73 14.20 -1.66
N THR A 129 3.49 13.80 -1.96
CA THR A 129 3.18 12.58 -2.72
C THR A 129 2.72 12.83 -4.16
N GLY A 130 2.89 14.07 -4.64
CA GLY A 130 2.50 14.50 -5.99
C GLY A 130 1.10 15.10 -6.05
N ARG A 131 0.53 15.21 -7.26
CA ARG A 131 -0.78 15.84 -7.51
C ARG A 131 -1.96 14.86 -7.42
N THR A 132 -1.75 13.59 -7.78
CA THR A 132 -2.83 12.61 -7.97
C THR A 132 -3.34 12.00 -6.67
N TRP A 133 -2.53 12.01 -5.62
CA TRP A 133 -2.87 11.45 -4.32
C TRP A 133 -2.17 12.22 -3.22
N LYS A 134 -2.91 12.64 -2.21
CA LYS A 134 -2.39 13.37 -1.03
C LYS A 134 -2.60 12.54 0.22
N VAL A 135 -1.56 12.47 1.05
CA VAL A 135 -1.57 11.66 2.28
C VAL A 135 -2.57 12.20 3.30
N ALA A 136 -2.61 13.52 3.49
CA ALA A 136 -3.50 14.16 4.46
C ALA A 136 -4.98 13.83 4.16
N GLU A 137 -5.40 14.02 2.91
CA GLU A 137 -6.75 13.68 2.46
C GLU A 137 -7.07 12.20 2.71
N ALA A 138 -6.13 11.29 2.39
CA ALA A 138 -6.32 9.86 2.61
C ALA A 138 -6.42 9.49 4.11
N ILE A 139 -5.70 10.19 4.98
CA ILE A 139 -5.76 10.02 6.44
C ILE A 139 -7.10 10.51 6.95
N ASP A 140 -7.54 11.70 6.56
CA ASP A 140 -8.80 12.29 7.01
C ASP A 140 -9.98 11.42 6.57
N GLU A 141 -9.98 11.00 5.31
CA GLU A 141 -10.97 10.07 4.79
C GLU A 141 -10.98 8.73 5.57
N ALA A 142 -9.82 8.17 5.90
CA ALA A 142 -9.73 6.95 6.67
C ALA A 142 -10.25 7.12 8.10
N LYS A 143 -9.93 8.25 8.76
CA LYS A 143 -10.44 8.62 10.09
C LYS A 143 -11.96 8.77 10.06
N GLU A 144 -12.52 9.43 9.04
CA GLU A 144 -13.97 9.57 8.86
C GLU A 144 -14.66 8.22 8.61
N CYS A 145 -14.07 7.35 7.79
CA CYS A 145 -14.60 6.00 7.61
C CYS A 145 -14.63 5.20 8.92
N LEU A 146 -13.61 5.35 9.78
CA LEU A 146 -13.59 4.70 11.10
C LEU A 146 -14.69 5.26 12.02
N ARG A 147 -14.88 6.58 12.05
CA ARG A 147 -15.97 7.22 12.79
C ARG A 147 -17.33 6.74 12.30
N LEU A 148 -17.52 6.65 10.98
CA LEU A 148 -18.76 6.17 10.40
C LEU A 148 -19.02 4.70 10.77
N LYS A 149 -17.99 3.84 10.77
CA LYS A 149 -18.11 2.44 11.20
C LYS A 149 -18.53 2.33 12.67
N GLU A 150 -18.06 3.24 13.52
CA GLU A 150 -18.51 3.31 14.92
C GLU A 150 -19.98 3.70 15.04
N VAL A 151 -20.44 4.68 14.26
CA VAL A 151 -21.84 5.12 14.26
C VAL A 151 -22.78 4.02 13.76
N ILE A 152 -22.40 3.32 12.69
CA ILE A 152 -23.16 2.19 12.15
C ILE A 152 -23.22 1.03 13.15
N GLY A 153 -22.18 0.88 13.97
CA GLY A 153 -22.05 -0.22 14.90
C GLY A 153 -21.65 -1.53 14.22
N GLN A 154 -21.74 -2.63 14.97
CA GLN A 154 -21.32 -3.95 14.49
C GLN A 154 -22.32 -4.48 13.48
N THR A 155 -21.88 -4.63 12.22
CA THR A 155 -22.67 -5.26 11.17
C THR A 155 -22.28 -6.74 11.01
N GLN A 156 -23.21 -7.53 10.48
CA GLN A 156 -22.92 -8.90 10.11
C GLN A 156 -22.05 -8.91 8.85
N THR A 157 -20.79 -9.32 8.98
CA THR A 157 -19.85 -9.41 7.85
C THR A 157 -19.80 -10.79 7.20
N ASP A 158 -20.09 -11.83 7.98
CA ASP A 158 -19.98 -13.23 7.58
C ASP A 158 -21.26 -14.03 7.91
N LEU A 159 -21.34 -15.26 7.40
CA LEU A 159 -22.39 -16.23 7.73
C LEU A 159 -22.30 -16.78 9.17
N LYS A 160 -21.34 -16.31 9.99
CA LYS A 160 -21.15 -16.72 11.39
C LYS A 160 -22.15 -16.08 12.37
N GLY A 161 -22.92 -15.09 11.93
CA GLY A 161 -23.90 -14.39 12.75
C GLY A 161 -23.32 -13.25 13.61
N PHE A 162 -24.21 -12.50 14.27
CA PHE A 162 -23.85 -11.40 15.18
C PHE A 162 -23.15 -11.93 16.44
N GLY A 163 -22.17 -11.18 16.95
CA GLY A 163 -21.45 -11.52 18.18
C GLY A 163 -20.32 -12.54 18.03
N SER A 164 -20.13 -13.15 16.84
CA SER A 164 -19.01 -14.07 16.59
C SER A 164 -17.64 -13.37 16.55
N SER A 165 -17.60 -12.05 16.35
CA SER A 165 -16.37 -11.26 16.31
C SER A 165 -16.39 -10.17 17.38
N SER A 166 -15.26 -9.98 18.06
CA SER A 166 -15.05 -8.82 18.92
C SER A 166 -14.63 -7.63 18.07
N VAL A 167 -15.43 -6.56 18.09
CA VAL A 167 -15.10 -5.32 17.37
C VAL A 167 -14.28 -4.41 18.27
N LYS A 168 -13.20 -3.87 17.72
CA LYS A 168 -12.43 -2.80 18.34
C LYS A 168 -12.82 -1.48 17.71
N TRP A 169 -13.10 -0.50 18.56
CA TRP A 169 -13.50 0.84 18.14
C TRP A 169 -12.30 1.77 18.14
N TRP A 170 -12.11 2.51 17.06
CA TRP A 170 -11.01 3.44 16.87
C TRP A 170 -10.93 4.51 17.96
N SER A 171 -12.07 5.02 18.42
CA SER A 171 -12.18 5.97 19.54
C SER A 171 -11.68 5.41 20.87
N LYS A 172 -11.75 4.09 21.06
CA LYS A 172 -11.31 3.39 22.27
C LYS A 172 -9.87 2.83 22.17
N THR A 173 -9.25 2.93 21.00
CA THR A 173 -7.86 2.49 20.79
C THR A 173 -6.90 3.66 20.91
N GLU A 174 -5.67 3.35 21.32
CA GLU A 174 -4.60 4.32 21.50
C GLU A 174 -3.28 3.83 20.88
N GLY A 175 -2.37 4.78 20.65
CA GLY A 175 -1.01 4.53 20.17
C GLY A 175 -0.95 3.73 18.86
N LYS A 176 -0.08 2.72 18.82
CA LYS A 176 0.18 1.92 17.60
C LYS A 176 -1.08 1.29 17.02
N GLU A 177 -1.96 0.76 17.87
CA GLU A 177 -3.17 0.08 17.40
C GLU A 177 -4.11 1.04 16.67
N LYS A 178 -4.27 2.26 17.22
CA LYS A 178 -5.05 3.32 16.59
C LYS A 178 -4.53 3.69 15.20
N ARG A 179 -3.21 3.73 15.03
CA ARG A 179 -2.55 3.97 13.74
C ARG A 179 -2.72 2.82 12.76
N ASP A 180 -2.55 1.59 13.23
CA ASP A 180 -2.69 0.40 12.39
C ASP A 180 -4.14 0.29 11.86
N MET A 181 -5.16 0.67 12.63
CA MET A 181 -6.55 0.79 12.14
C MET A 181 -6.69 1.78 10.97
N VAL A 182 -6.07 2.97 11.06
CA VAL A 182 -6.10 3.97 9.97
C VAL A 182 -5.41 3.41 8.71
N ILE A 183 -4.26 2.76 8.88
CA ILE A 183 -3.51 2.17 7.77
C ILE A 183 -4.31 1.03 7.12
N ASP A 184 -4.98 0.21 7.92
CA ASP A 184 -5.80 -0.89 7.43
C ASP A 184 -7.05 -0.39 6.69
N GLU A 185 -7.61 0.77 7.05
CA GLU A 185 -8.66 1.39 6.24
C GLU A 185 -8.16 1.88 4.89
N VAL A 186 -6.98 2.51 4.85
CA VAL A 186 -6.35 2.91 3.58
C VAL A 186 -6.12 1.68 2.68
N ARG A 187 -5.69 0.56 3.27
CA ARG A 187 -5.57 -0.74 2.58
C ARG A 187 -6.90 -1.23 2.02
N GLN A 188 -7.94 -1.24 2.84
CA GLN A 188 -9.28 -1.65 2.40
C GLN A 188 -9.81 -0.78 1.27
N ARG A 189 -9.54 0.53 1.30
CA ARG A 189 -9.95 1.46 0.25
C ARG A 189 -9.25 1.20 -1.08
N GLU A 190 -7.98 0.81 -1.07
CA GLU A 190 -7.29 0.37 -2.30
C GLU A 190 -7.90 -0.92 -2.87
N ASP A 191 -8.33 -1.86 -2.02
CA ASP A 191 -9.05 -3.07 -2.48
C ASP A 191 -10.37 -2.69 -3.17
N VAL A 192 -11.15 -1.77 -2.58
CA VAL A 192 -12.40 -1.26 -3.19
C VAL A 192 -12.12 -0.56 -4.52
N ARG A 193 -11.09 0.30 -4.58
CA ARG A 193 -10.68 1.00 -5.81
C ARG A 193 -10.31 0.02 -6.92
N ARG A 194 -9.60 -1.07 -6.62
CA ARG A 194 -9.25 -2.09 -7.61
C ARG A 194 -10.48 -2.83 -8.13
N ILE A 195 -11.43 -3.15 -7.26
CA ILE A 195 -12.68 -3.80 -7.65
C ILE A 195 -13.48 -2.89 -8.58
N GLN A 196 -13.64 -1.61 -8.22
CA GLN A 196 -14.35 -0.62 -9.05
C GLN A 196 -13.73 -0.44 -10.43
N LYS A 197 -12.40 -0.56 -10.56
CA LYS A 197 -11.69 -0.45 -11.84
C LYS A 197 -11.82 -1.71 -12.72
N ALA A 198 -12.11 -2.85 -12.10
CA ALA A 198 -12.20 -4.14 -12.80
C ALA A 198 -13.61 -4.46 -13.31
N VAL A 199 -14.63 -3.72 -12.83
CA VAL A 199 -16.01 -3.72 -13.34
C VAL A 199 -16.09 -2.75 -14.52
#